data_AF-A0A838JMY9-F1
#
_entry.id   AF-A0A838JMY9-F1
#
_cell.length_a   1.000
_cell.length_b   1.000
_cell.length_c   1.000
_cell.angle_alpha   90.00
_cell.angle_beta   90.00
_cell.angle_gamma   90.00
#
_symmetry.space_group_name_H-M   'P 1'
#
loop_
_entity.id
_entity.type
_entity.pdbx_description
1 polymer ?
#
loop_
_entity_poly.entity_id
_entity_poly.type
_entity_poly.pdbx_seq_one_letter_code
_entity_poly.pdbx_strand_id
1 'polypeptide(L)'
;MSRELPEVIRLRDARGERPENAAGIGEFWYEPEVWTLPLSPDARVLYAGLCSFLGHREINRKDLRNTLKGRPDIEIARALEELVGHDLLVPAAGTGLGYEVHPVDEFA
;
A
#
# COMPACT_ATOMS: atom_id res chain seq x y z
N MET A 1 -11.00 -17.58 -7.48
CA MET A 1 -11.59 -16.40 -8.16
C MET A 1 -10.44 -15.60 -8.74
N SER A 2 -10.42 -15.31 -10.04
CA SER A 2 -9.42 -14.39 -10.59
C SER A 2 -9.77 -12.99 -10.08
N ARG A 3 -9.06 -12.52 -9.06
CA ARG A 3 -9.12 -11.11 -8.66
C ARG A 3 -8.35 -10.32 -9.70
N GLU A 4 -9.03 -9.88 -10.74
CA GLU A 4 -8.46 -8.86 -11.63
C GLU A 4 -8.20 -7.60 -10.82
N LEU A 5 -6.99 -7.05 -10.94
CA LEU A 5 -6.61 -5.80 -10.30
C LEU A 5 -7.54 -4.70 -10.84
N PRO A 6 -8.26 -3.92 -10.02
CA PRO A 6 -9.15 -2.88 -10.54
C PRO A 6 -8.36 -1.83 -11.33
N GLU A 7 -9.03 -1.13 -12.26
CA GLU A 7 -8.40 -0.05 -13.03
C GLU A 7 -7.93 1.10 -12.15
N VAL A 8 -8.68 1.39 -11.08
CA VAL A 8 -8.37 2.42 -10.07
C VAL A 8 -8.68 1.88 -8.68
N ILE A 9 -7.75 2.10 -7.75
CA ILE A 9 -7.89 1.83 -6.31
C ILE A 9 -7.94 3.18 -5.59
N ARG A 10 -8.98 3.40 -4.79
CA ARG A 10 -9.05 4.56 -3.90
C ARG A 10 -8.17 4.37 -2.67
N LEU A 11 -7.48 5.43 -2.26
CA LEU A 11 -6.58 5.43 -1.11
C LEU A 11 -7.03 6.47 -0.09
N ARG A 12 -7.03 6.08 1.18
CA ARG A 12 -7.22 6.97 2.31
C ARG A 12 -6.02 6.86 3.23
N ASP A 13 -5.49 7.99 3.66
CA ASP A 13 -4.40 8.03 4.64
C ASP A 13 -4.98 7.87 6.05
N ALA A 14 -4.58 6.80 6.74
CA ALA A 14 -4.93 6.51 8.13
C ALA A 14 -3.67 6.43 9.02
N ARG A 15 -2.48 6.81 8.52
CA ARG A 15 -1.20 6.71 9.24
C ARG A 15 -1.03 7.74 10.36
N GLY A 16 -1.82 8.82 10.33
CA GLY A 16 -1.73 9.89 11.31
C GLY A 16 -0.65 10.92 10.99
N GLU A 17 -0.02 11.47 12.04
CA GLU A 17 1.04 12.47 11.88
C GLU A 17 2.34 11.82 11.35
N ARG A 18 3.07 12.56 10.51
CA ARG A 18 4.33 12.09 9.96
C ARG A 18 5.37 11.91 11.08
N PRO A 19 5.94 10.69 11.28
CA PRO A 19 6.97 10.48 12.27
C PRO A 19 8.31 11.10 11.83
N GLU A 20 9.18 11.41 12.78
CA GLU A 20 10.46 12.11 12.52
C GLU A 20 11.40 11.32 11.60
N ASN A 21 11.35 9.99 11.68
CA ASN A 21 12.18 9.08 10.90
C ASN A 21 11.57 8.70 9.54
N ALA A 22 10.41 9.24 9.18
CA ALA A 22 9.72 8.92 7.93
C ALA A 22 10.61 9.21 6.70
N ALA A 23 10.75 8.21 5.83
CA ALA A 23 11.45 8.35 4.56
C ALA A 23 10.56 9.06 3.54
N GLY A 24 11.02 10.20 3.01
CA GLY A 24 10.31 10.98 1.99
C GLY A 24 10.23 12.48 2.30
N ILE A 25 9.32 13.18 1.62
CA ILE A 25 9.18 14.64 1.68
C ILE A 25 7.71 15.07 1.62
N GLY A 26 7.36 16.07 2.44
CA GLY A 26 5.99 16.62 2.47
C GLY A 26 4.97 15.54 2.83
N GLU A 27 3.91 15.43 2.03
CA GLU A 27 2.86 14.40 2.16
C GLU A 27 3.30 13.04 1.58
N PHE A 28 4.43 12.98 0.89
CA PHE A 28 4.96 11.79 0.22
C PHE A 28 6.03 11.14 1.09
N TRP A 29 5.61 10.35 2.07
CA TRP A 29 6.51 9.66 2.99
C TRP A 29 6.02 8.25 3.30
N TYR A 30 6.87 7.39 3.84
CA TYR A 30 6.51 6.08 4.40
C TYR A 30 7.42 5.75 5.59
N GLU A 31 6.97 4.82 6.43
CA GLU A 31 7.62 4.29 7.62
C GLU A 31 8.73 3.29 7.22
N PRO A 32 10.02 3.58 7.45
CA PRO A 32 11.12 2.68 7.12
C PRO A 32 11.03 1.30 7.79
N GLU A 33 10.28 1.20 8.90
CA GLU A 33 9.99 -0.02 9.65
C GLU A 33 9.36 -1.10 8.77
N VAL A 34 8.69 -0.75 7.67
CA VAL A 34 8.14 -1.73 6.71
C VAL A 34 9.22 -2.72 6.21
N TRP A 35 10.49 -2.29 6.18
CA TRP A 35 11.60 -3.13 5.72
C TRP A 35 11.99 -4.24 6.70
N THR A 36 11.63 -4.12 7.98
CA THR A 36 11.93 -5.10 9.03
C THR A 36 10.80 -6.12 9.22
N LEU A 37 9.59 -5.83 8.71
CA LEU A 37 8.43 -6.71 8.83
C LEU A 37 8.61 -8.02 8.05
N PRO A 38 7.96 -9.12 8.48
CA PRO A 38 8.02 -10.43 7.82
C PRO A 38 7.19 -10.50 6.50
N LEU A 39 7.16 -9.41 5.75
CA LEU A 39 6.48 -9.28 4.45
C LEU A 39 7.37 -9.74 3.29
N SER A 40 6.75 -10.11 2.17
CA SER A 40 7.44 -10.30 0.90
C SER A 40 8.10 -9.00 0.41
N PRO A 41 9.18 -9.08 -0.38
CA PRO A 41 9.80 -7.89 -0.98
C PRO A 41 8.81 -7.05 -1.80
N ASP A 42 7.89 -7.72 -2.52
CA ASP A 42 6.89 -7.04 -3.35
C ASP A 42 5.87 -6.29 -2.47
N ALA A 43 5.42 -6.86 -1.35
CA ALA A 43 4.51 -6.17 -0.42
C ALA A 43 5.15 -4.92 0.22
N ARG A 44 6.43 -5.00 0.63
CA ARG A 44 7.14 -3.84 1.21
C ARG A 44 7.30 -2.70 0.20
N VAL A 45 7.69 -3.03 -1.04
CA VAL A 45 7.80 -2.04 -2.13
C VAL A 45 6.42 -1.47 -2.45
N LEU A 46 5.39 -2.31 -2.49
CA LEU A 46 4.03 -1.88 -2.75
C LEU A 46 3.52 -0.90 -1.69
N TYR A 47 3.76 -1.17 -0.40
CA TYR A 47 3.41 -0.26 0.69
C TYR A 47 4.04 1.12 0.51
N ALA A 48 5.36 1.19 0.32
CA ALA A 48 6.08 2.44 0.09
C ALA A 48 5.57 3.17 -1.17
N GLY A 49 5.24 2.41 -2.22
CA GLY A 49 4.61 2.93 -3.43
C GLY A 49 3.25 3.55 -3.16
N LEU A 50 2.34 2.83 -2.50
CA LEU A 50 1.00 3.31 -2.16
C LEU A 50 1.04 4.59 -1.32
N CYS A 51 1.99 4.67 -0.37
CA CYS A 51 2.17 5.87 0.44
C CYS A 51 2.50 7.11 -0.41
N SER A 52 3.21 6.94 -1.51
CA SER A 52 3.53 8.02 -2.47
C SER A 52 2.30 8.49 -3.28
N PHE A 53 1.18 7.76 -3.24
CA PHE A 53 -0.06 8.13 -3.92
C PHE A 53 -1.16 8.63 -2.96
N LEU A 54 -0.89 8.71 -1.65
CA LEU A 54 -1.90 9.13 -0.67
C LEU A 54 -2.35 10.59 -0.87
N GLY A 55 -1.45 11.48 -1.28
CA GLY A 55 -1.80 12.85 -1.68
C GLY A 55 -2.72 12.91 -2.91
N HIS A 56 -2.68 11.89 -3.78
CA HIS A 56 -3.55 11.76 -4.95
C HIS A 56 -4.89 11.08 -4.64
N ARG A 57 -5.02 10.41 -3.47
CA ARG A 57 -6.22 9.66 -3.02
C ARG A 57 -6.64 8.49 -3.90
N GLU A 58 -5.86 8.17 -4.92
CA GLU A 58 -6.08 7.03 -5.80
C GLU A 58 -4.78 6.61 -6.49
N ILE A 59 -4.74 5.35 -6.91
CA ILE A 59 -3.69 4.80 -7.76
C ILE A 59 -4.34 3.93 -8.84
N ASN A 60 -3.90 4.08 -10.08
CA ASN A 60 -4.42 3.29 -11.20
C ASN A 60 -3.59 2.01 -11.44
N ARG A 61 -4.13 1.08 -12.23
CA ARG A 61 -3.49 -0.20 -12.56
C ARG A 61 -2.12 -0.02 -13.22
N LYS A 62 -1.94 1.01 -14.05
CA LYS A 62 -0.66 1.29 -14.72
C LYS A 62 0.41 1.70 -13.71
N ASP A 63 0.06 2.54 -12.75
CA ASP A 63 0.97 2.99 -11.70
C ASP A 63 1.30 1.86 -10.72
N LEU A 64 0.33 1.02 -10.36
CA LEU A 64 0.59 -0.22 -9.60
C LEU A 64 1.61 -1.14 -10.31
N ARG A 65 1.45 -1.33 -11.63
CA ARG A 65 2.40 -2.10 -12.44
C ARG A 65 3.78 -1.44 -12.52
N ASN A 66 3.84 -0.10 -12.46
CA ASN A 66 5.11 0.62 -12.42
C ASN A 66 5.80 0.47 -11.06
N THR A 67 5.05 0.49 -9.97
CA THR A 67 5.55 0.24 -8.61
C THR A 67 6.18 -1.15 -8.50
N LEU A 68 5.51 -2.18 -9.02
CA LEU A 68 6.01 -3.55 -9.04
C LEU A 68 6.41 -3.98 -10.46
N LYS A 69 7.36 -3.24 -11.06
CA LYS A 69 7.77 -3.43 -12.45
C LYS A 69 8.15 -4.89 -12.75
N GLY A 70 7.50 -5.47 -13.75
CA GLY A 70 7.75 -6.85 -14.20
C GLY A 70 6.95 -7.91 -13.45
N ARG A 71 6.16 -7.53 -12.43
CA ARG A 71 5.21 -8.44 -11.78
C ARG A 71 3.88 -8.48 -12.53
N PRO A 72 3.28 -9.67 -12.73
CA PRO A 72 1.94 -9.77 -13.27
C PRO A 72 0.89 -9.34 -12.23
N ASP A 73 -0.30 -8.96 -12.69
CA ASP A 73 -1.38 -8.46 -11.83
C ASP A 73 -1.73 -9.40 -10.66
N ILE A 74 -1.59 -10.71 -10.85
CA ILE A 74 -1.84 -11.70 -9.80
C ILE A 74 -0.85 -11.59 -8.62
N GLU A 75 0.42 -11.27 -8.88
CA GLU A 75 1.41 -11.08 -7.81
C GLU A 75 1.20 -9.72 -7.12
N ILE A 76 0.79 -8.70 -7.87
CA ILE A 76 0.38 -7.41 -7.28
C ILE A 76 -0.84 -7.59 -6.37
N ALA A 77 -1.84 -8.36 -6.80
CA ALA A 77 -3.00 -8.68 -5.99
C ALA A 77 -2.63 -9.46 -4.72
N ARG A 78 -1.70 -10.41 -4.80
CA ARG A 78 -1.18 -11.13 -3.62
C ARG A 78 -0.44 -10.21 -2.66
N ALA A 79 0.37 -9.28 -3.17
CA ALA A 79 1.04 -8.29 -2.33
C ALA A 79 0.03 -7.37 -1.61
N LEU A 80 -1.06 -6.97 -2.28
CA LEU A 80 -2.17 -6.26 -1.61
C LEU A 80 -2.83 -7.11 -0.52
N GLU A 81 -3.11 -8.38 -0.81
CA GLU A 81 -3.69 -9.31 0.18
C GLU A 81 -2.77 -9.54 1.38
N GLU A 82 -1.46 -9.59 1.16
CA GLU A 82 -0.47 -9.73 2.22
C GLU A 82 -0.44 -8.50 3.14
N LEU A 83 -0.49 -7.29 2.56
CA LEU A 83 -0.59 -6.05 3.33
C LEU A 83 -1.91 -5.97 4.12
N VAL A 84 -3.00 -6.50 3.56
CA VAL A 84 -4.28 -6.63 4.30
C VAL A 84 -4.16 -7.63 5.45
N GLY A 85 -3.47 -8.76 5.24
CA GLY A 85 -3.23 -9.74 6.30
C GLY A 85 -2.32 -9.27 7.42
N HIS A 86 -1.66 -8.13 7.24
CA HIS A 86 -0.75 -7.48 8.20
C HIS A 86 -1.30 -6.13 8.68
N ASP A 87 -2.59 -5.85 8.45
CA ASP A 87 -3.29 -4.63 8.86
C ASP A 87 -2.67 -3.30 8.35
N LEU A 88 -1.70 -3.35 7.43
CA LEU A 88 -1.14 -2.16 6.77
C LEU A 88 -2.09 -1.59 5.71
N LEU A 89 -3.01 -2.42 5.20
CA LEU A 89 -4.13 -2.02 4.37
C LEU A 89 -5.44 -2.53 4.97
N VAL A 90 -6.40 -1.63 5.18
CA VAL A 90 -7.76 -2.02 5.55
C VAL A 90 -8.68 -1.75 4.36
N PRO A 91 -9.41 -2.76 3.85
CA PRO A 91 -10.39 -2.54 2.80
C PRO A 91 -11.42 -1.48 3.23
N ALA A 92 -11.57 -0.42 2.42
CA ALA A 92 -12.51 0.64 2.73
C ALA A 92 -13.95 0.09 2.73
N ALA A 93 -14.75 0.42 3.75
CA ALA A 93 -16.14 0.00 3.86
C ALA A 93 -16.94 0.43 2.62
N GLY A 94 -17.60 -0.52 1.94
CA GLY A 94 -18.40 -0.27 0.74
C GLY A 94 -17.95 -1.09 -0.47
N THR A 95 -17.51 -0.41 -1.54
CA THR A 95 -17.40 -0.98 -2.90
C THR A 95 -16.26 -1.99 -3.12
N GLY A 96 -15.40 -2.24 -2.13
CA GLY A 96 -14.28 -3.18 -2.25
C GLY A 96 -13.16 -2.73 -3.21
N LEU A 97 -13.19 -1.48 -3.67
CA LEU A 97 -12.25 -0.90 -4.66
C LEU A 97 -11.31 0.14 -4.04
N GLY A 98 -11.08 0.08 -2.73
CA GLY A 98 -10.22 1.02 -2.04
C GLY A 98 -9.67 0.48 -0.73
N TYR A 99 -8.59 1.11 -0.28
CA TYR A 99 -7.91 0.77 0.96
C TYR A 99 -7.66 2.03 1.79
N GLU A 100 -7.73 1.87 3.10
CA GLU A 100 -7.09 2.77 4.05
C GLU A 100 -5.67 2.26 4.27
N VAL A 101 -4.67 3.15 4.16
CA VAL A 101 -3.27 2.82 4.46
C VAL A 101 -3.03 3.16 5.92
N HIS A 102 -2.64 2.15 6.69
CA HIS A 102 -2.42 2.24 8.13
C HIS A 102 -0.92 2.35 8.44
N PRO A 103 -0.56 2.90 9.61
CA PRO A 103 0.83 3.06 9.98
C PRO A 103 1.48 1.70 10.18
N VAL A 104 2.81 1.65 10.05
CA VAL A 104 3.56 0.48 10.50
C VAL A 104 3.60 0.51 12.03
N ASP A 105 2.61 -0.09 12.66
CA ASP A 105 2.66 -0.35 14.09
C ASP A 105 3.59 -1.53 14.35
N GLU A 106 4.43 -1.44 15.39
CA GLU A 106 5.06 -2.64 15.94
C GLU A 106 3.91 -3.58 16.35
N PHE A 107 3.76 -4.70 15.64
CA PHE A 107 2.82 -5.75 16.02
C PHE A 107 2.98 -6.03 17.52
N ALA A 108 1.97 -5.63 18.30
CA ALA A 108 1.92 -5.90 19.74
C ALA A 108 1.71 -7.40 20.01
#